data_AF-A0A428WUZ3-F1
#
_entry.id   AF-A0A428WUZ3-F1
#
_cell.length_a   1.000
_cell.length_b   1.000
_cell.length_c   1.000
_cell.angle_alpha   90.00
_cell.angle_beta   90.00
_cell.angle_gamma   90.00
#
_symmetry.space_group_name_H-M   'P 1'
#
loop_
_entity.id
_entity.type
_entity.pdbx_description
1 polymer ?
#
loop_
_entity_poly.entity_id
_entity_poly.type
_entity_poly.pdbx_seq_one_letter_code
_entity_poly.pdbx_strand_id
1 'polypeptide(L)'
;SGAPTLAQASLGYLLEDLADEPGSDRRAVLVRWSAARDLSVCAQVFGTGTGDHGEPLPGLLRERWLLAAEDGRLVLHPWLRRLLLWELAADEEMWRDSHARLAAHFRTGRERPAELTPGKDMELEEMYHRLALGETEPVAALLARRFTERGSEDFIRDLDLVTSAPNRLDKAVPPLRLLDSLTTGSDTPAMSPEAVIRRLVVARWIWSDPLSDPGRRLNAVIAGNYDHLAAMRSSGIVPLYDEAVRYRQWRDE
;
A
#
# COMPACT_ATOMS: atom_id res chain seq x y z
N SER A 1 -14.84 -2.94 29.58
CA SER A 1 -13.74 -2.89 28.59
C SER A 1 -12.99 -4.20 28.60
N GLY A 2 -12.79 -4.83 27.43
CA GLY A 2 -11.89 -5.96 27.31
C GLY A 2 -10.43 -5.53 27.47
N ALA A 3 -9.54 -6.48 27.76
CA ALA A 3 -8.11 -6.22 27.80
C ALA A 3 -7.62 -5.68 26.43
N PRO A 4 -6.65 -4.75 26.41
CA PRO A 4 -6.08 -4.26 25.16
C PRO A 4 -5.45 -5.42 24.38
N THR A 5 -5.61 -5.38 23.07
CA THR A 5 -4.87 -6.31 22.18
C THR A 5 -3.36 -6.03 22.28
N LEU A 6 -2.53 -7.02 21.92
CA LEU A 6 -1.08 -6.84 21.86
C LEU A 6 -0.67 -5.63 21.01
N ALA A 7 -1.38 -5.40 19.90
CA ALA A 7 -1.16 -4.25 19.03
C ALA A 7 -1.41 -2.93 19.74
N GLN A 8 -2.54 -2.80 20.44
CA GLN A 8 -2.89 -1.59 21.19
C GLN A 8 -1.91 -1.33 22.33
N ALA A 9 -1.53 -2.37 23.08
CA ALA A 9 -0.55 -2.25 24.16
C ALA A 9 0.83 -1.82 23.63
N SER A 10 1.32 -2.46 22.56
CA SER A 10 2.60 -2.13 21.95
C SER A 10 2.63 -0.70 21.42
N LEU A 11 1.55 -0.27 20.76
CA LEU A 11 1.44 1.10 20.25
C LEU A 11 1.38 2.12 21.37
N GLY A 12 0.68 1.84 22.47
CA GLY A 12 0.69 2.67 23.67
C GLY A 12 2.10 2.87 24.22
N TYR A 13 2.87 1.79 24.42
CA TYR A 13 4.25 1.89 24.89
C TYR A 13 5.18 2.67 23.95
N LEU A 14 4.99 2.55 22.62
CA LEU A 14 5.80 3.30 21.66
C LEU A 14 5.51 4.81 21.67
N LEU A 15 4.27 5.17 21.96
CA LEU A 15 3.77 6.54 21.88
C LEU A 15 3.64 7.25 23.23
N GLU A 16 3.89 6.54 24.34
CA GLU A 16 3.95 7.05 25.70
C GLU A 16 4.88 8.27 25.76
N ASP A 17 4.43 9.36 26.40
CA ASP A 17 5.15 10.65 26.50
C ASP A 17 5.57 11.27 25.15
N LEU A 18 4.96 10.87 24.02
CA LEU A 18 5.20 11.47 22.69
C LEU A 18 3.90 11.92 22.05
N ALA A 19 2.89 11.04 22.05
CA ALA A 19 1.62 11.29 21.38
C ALA A 19 0.38 11.06 22.25
N ASP A 20 0.55 10.45 23.44
CA ASP A 20 -0.54 10.15 24.39
C ASP A 20 -0.64 11.18 25.55
N GLU A 21 -0.02 12.36 25.42
CA GLU A 21 -0.12 13.45 26.40
C GLU A 21 -1.58 14.00 26.48
N PRO A 22 -2.12 14.26 27.67
CA PRO A 22 -3.48 14.80 27.81
C PRO A 22 -3.69 16.09 27.01
N GLY A 23 -4.68 16.09 26.11
CA GLY A 23 -4.99 17.22 25.23
C GLY A 23 -4.18 17.29 23.94
N SER A 24 -3.31 16.31 23.68
CA SER A 24 -2.51 16.21 22.45
C SER A 24 -3.25 15.47 21.33
N ASP A 25 -3.31 16.08 20.14
CA ASP A 25 -3.82 15.44 18.92
C ASP A 25 -2.74 14.66 18.15
N ARG A 26 -1.52 14.55 18.69
CA ARG A 26 -0.37 13.96 17.99
C ARG A 26 -0.62 12.52 17.55
N ARG A 27 -1.31 11.69 18.35
CA ARG A 27 -1.65 10.32 17.94
C ARG A 27 -2.58 10.31 16.73
N ALA A 28 -3.65 11.10 16.77
CA ALA A 28 -4.58 11.22 15.65
C ALA A 28 -3.87 11.71 14.37
N VAL A 29 -2.91 12.63 14.50
CA VAL A 29 -2.06 13.07 13.39
C VAL A 29 -1.20 11.92 12.87
N LEU A 30 -0.51 11.17 13.74
CA LEU A 30 0.32 10.02 13.35
C LEU A 30 -0.49 8.92 12.65
N VAL A 31 -1.70 8.65 13.14
CA VAL A 31 -2.62 7.66 12.55
C VAL A 31 -2.94 8.05 11.10
N ARG A 32 -3.28 9.31 10.82
CA ARG A 32 -3.49 9.80 9.43
C ARG A 32 -2.21 9.75 8.60
N TRP A 33 -1.08 10.18 9.17
CA TRP A 33 0.21 10.19 8.49
C TRP A 33 0.68 8.78 8.09
N SER A 34 0.25 7.75 8.82
CA SER A 34 0.59 6.35 8.50
C SER A 34 0.07 5.86 7.15
N ALA A 35 -0.99 6.50 6.61
CA ALA A 35 -1.50 6.22 5.29
C ALA A 35 -0.47 6.56 4.19
N ALA A 36 0.35 7.58 4.40
CA ALA A 36 1.37 8.00 3.44
C ALA A 36 2.62 7.09 3.48
N ARG A 37 3.28 6.97 2.32
CA ARG A 37 4.59 6.31 2.20
C ARG A 37 5.75 7.29 2.34
N ASP A 38 5.47 8.58 2.44
CA ASP A 38 6.46 9.65 2.44
C ASP A 38 5.92 10.78 3.32
N LEU A 39 6.58 11.03 4.45
CA LEU A 39 6.12 11.99 5.44
C LEU A 39 6.19 13.43 4.94
N SER A 40 6.96 13.73 3.90
CA SER A 40 7.01 15.08 3.31
C SER A 40 5.67 15.51 2.72
N VAL A 41 4.84 14.55 2.29
CA VAL A 41 3.50 14.80 1.73
C VAL A 41 2.48 15.08 2.82
N CYS A 42 2.66 14.52 4.02
CA CYS A 42 1.68 14.62 5.11
C CYS A 42 1.37 16.06 5.52
N ALA A 43 2.37 16.92 5.63
CA ALA A 43 2.17 18.32 6.00
C ALA A 43 1.33 19.08 4.94
N GLN A 44 1.50 18.74 3.65
CA GLN A 44 0.78 19.38 2.56
C GLN A 44 -0.68 18.90 2.49
N VAL A 45 -0.91 17.62 2.81
CA VAL A 45 -2.23 16.98 2.66
C VAL A 45 -3.09 17.14 3.91
N PHE A 46 -2.51 16.95 5.08
CA PHE A 46 -3.22 16.97 6.37
C PHE A 46 -3.03 18.27 7.16
N GLY A 47 -2.17 19.17 6.68
CA GLY A 47 -1.73 20.35 7.41
C GLY A 47 -0.52 20.06 8.31
N THR A 48 0.22 21.09 8.70
CA THR A 48 1.12 20.97 9.85
C THR A 48 0.26 20.77 11.07
N GLY A 49 0.41 19.66 11.79
CA GLY A 49 -0.25 19.49 13.08
C GLY A 49 0.14 20.66 13.97
N THR A 50 -0.73 21.67 14.08
CA THR A 50 -0.51 22.84 14.93
C THR A 50 -0.81 22.43 16.36
N GLY A 51 0.07 21.60 16.92
CA GLY A 51 0.25 21.49 18.35
C GLY A 51 1.08 22.69 18.79
N ASP A 52 0.37 23.65 19.37
CA ASP A 52 0.84 24.79 20.15
C ASP A 52 2.28 24.66 20.70
N HIS A 53 3.16 25.62 20.35
CA HIS A 53 4.47 25.91 20.98
C HIS A 53 5.42 24.75 21.38
N GLY A 54 5.34 23.58 20.75
CA GLY A 54 6.15 22.39 21.08
C GLY A 54 7.15 21.94 20.00
N GLU A 55 7.96 20.94 20.33
CA GLU A 55 8.93 20.32 19.40
C GLU A 55 8.22 19.64 18.21
N PRO A 56 8.74 19.78 16.96
CA PRO A 56 8.11 19.17 15.80
C PRO A 56 8.04 17.64 15.91
N LEU A 57 6.87 17.06 15.63
CA LEU A 57 6.63 15.60 15.67
C LEU A 57 7.70 14.76 14.92
N PRO A 58 8.22 15.16 13.74
CA PRO A 58 9.32 14.44 13.10
C PRO A 58 10.65 14.44 13.89
N GLY A 59 10.90 15.45 14.72
CA GLY A 59 12.05 15.50 15.64
C GLY A 59 11.93 14.41 16.70
N LEU A 60 10.82 14.41 17.43
CA LEU A 60 10.52 13.43 18.47
C LEU A 60 10.55 11.97 17.96
N LEU A 61 9.97 11.71 16.78
CA LEU A 61 10.02 10.37 16.17
C LEU A 61 11.45 9.95 15.82
N ARG A 62 12.30 10.89 15.38
CA ARG A 62 13.70 10.61 15.03
C ARG A 62 14.50 10.25 16.28
N GLU A 63 14.33 10.99 17.36
CA GLU A 63 15.04 10.74 18.63
C GLU A 63 14.72 9.36 19.22
N ARG A 64 13.52 8.84 18.93
CA ARG A 64 13.08 7.50 19.33
C ARG A 64 13.28 6.41 18.29
N TRP A 65 13.98 6.70 17.18
CA TRP A 65 14.30 5.72 16.14
C TRP A 65 13.03 5.14 15.47
N LEU A 66 11.96 5.95 15.43
CA LEU A 66 10.66 5.61 14.86
C LEU A 66 10.50 6.08 13.42
N LEU A 67 11.59 6.58 12.81
CA LEU A 67 11.68 6.94 11.39
C LEU A 67 12.70 6.04 10.69
N ALA A 68 12.46 5.79 9.41
CA ALA A 68 13.41 5.14 8.51
C ALA A 68 13.65 6.00 7.27
N ALA A 69 14.73 5.69 6.55
CA ALA A 69 15.03 6.26 5.24
C ALA A 69 14.85 5.17 4.17
N GLU A 70 13.94 5.37 3.23
CA GLU A 70 13.68 4.46 2.11
C GLU A 70 13.77 5.25 0.81
N ASP A 71 14.69 4.87 -0.08
CA ASP A 71 14.90 5.54 -1.39
C ASP A 71 15.03 7.08 -1.28
N GLY A 72 15.72 7.56 -0.25
CA GLY A 72 15.90 8.99 0.03
C GLY A 72 14.69 9.70 0.63
N ARG A 73 13.62 8.97 0.98
CA ARG A 73 12.40 9.49 1.62
C ARG A 73 12.43 9.27 3.12
N LEU A 74 11.85 10.20 3.86
CA LEU A 74 11.63 10.04 5.30
C LEU A 74 10.29 9.33 5.53
N VAL A 75 10.34 8.13 6.11
CA VAL A 75 9.17 7.29 6.32
C VAL A 75 9.03 6.90 7.79
N LEU A 76 7.83 6.51 8.22
CA LEU A 76 7.66 5.89 9.52
C LEU A 76 8.35 4.52 9.54
N HIS A 77 8.94 4.15 10.67
CA HIS A 77 9.50 2.82 10.86
C HIS A 77 8.43 1.76 10.53
N PRO A 78 8.73 0.70 9.74
CA PRO A 78 7.71 -0.22 9.21
C PRO A 78 6.82 -0.86 10.27
N TRP A 79 7.37 -1.15 11.45
CA TRP A 79 6.60 -1.71 12.56
C TRP A 79 5.61 -0.69 13.16
N LEU A 80 6.07 0.55 13.41
CA LEU A 80 5.19 1.62 13.87
C LEU A 80 4.09 1.90 12.85
N ARG A 81 4.46 2.03 11.57
CA ARG A 81 3.52 2.27 10.48
C ARG A 81 2.43 1.20 10.45
N ARG A 82 2.80 -0.09 10.61
CA ARG A 82 1.83 -1.19 10.62
C ARG A 82 0.84 -1.08 11.79
N LEU A 83 1.30 -0.75 12.99
CA LEU A 83 0.43 -0.57 14.16
C LEU A 83 -0.53 0.61 13.97
N LEU A 84 -0.03 1.74 13.48
CA LEU A 84 -0.85 2.92 13.19
C LEU A 84 -1.86 2.66 12.07
N LEU A 85 -1.50 1.88 11.05
CA LEU A 85 -2.44 1.48 9.98
C LEU A 85 -3.55 0.57 10.50
N TRP A 86 -3.30 -0.26 11.51
CA TRP A 86 -4.36 -1.04 12.16
C TRP A 86 -5.32 -0.16 12.95
N GLU A 87 -4.80 0.87 13.62
CA GLU A 87 -5.64 1.87 14.28
C GLU A 87 -6.43 2.69 13.26
N LEU A 88 -5.81 3.15 12.17
CA LEU A 88 -6.49 3.82 11.07
C LEU A 88 -7.58 2.92 10.44
N ALA A 89 -7.29 1.62 10.28
CA ALA A 89 -8.21 0.65 9.71
C ALA A 89 -9.46 0.39 10.56
N ALA A 90 -9.40 0.64 11.87
CA ALA A 90 -10.53 0.50 12.78
C ALA A 90 -11.57 1.61 12.60
N ASP A 91 -11.17 2.77 12.04
CA ASP A 91 -12.05 3.88 11.71
C ASP A 91 -12.22 3.99 10.19
N GLU A 92 -13.38 3.54 9.69
CA GLU A 92 -13.69 3.56 8.26
C GLU A 92 -13.69 4.96 7.64
N GLU A 93 -14.21 5.94 8.36
CA GLU A 93 -14.32 7.30 7.86
C GLU A 93 -12.93 7.93 7.74
N MET A 94 -12.11 7.77 8.79
CA MET A 94 -10.74 8.27 8.79
C MET A 94 -9.86 7.57 7.75
N TRP A 95 -10.02 6.25 7.56
CA TRP A 95 -9.36 5.51 6.49
C TRP A 95 -9.69 6.10 5.12
N ARG A 96 -10.99 6.26 4.84
CA ARG A 96 -11.47 6.76 3.55
C ARG A 96 -11.00 8.19 3.31
N ASP A 97 -11.13 9.09 4.28
CA ASP A 97 -10.67 10.47 4.18
C ASP A 97 -9.17 10.54 3.89
N SER A 98 -8.36 9.79 4.66
CA SER A 98 -6.91 9.82 4.54
C SER A 98 -6.43 9.38 3.16
N HIS A 99 -6.92 8.24 2.68
CA HIS A 99 -6.54 7.72 1.37
C HIS A 99 -7.14 8.55 0.22
N ALA A 100 -8.37 9.07 0.34
CA ALA A 100 -8.97 9.91 -0.69
C ALA A 100 -8.23 11.25 -0.85
N ARG A 101 -7.84 11.89 0.24
CA ARG A 101 -7.06 13.15 0.21
C ARG A 101 -5.67 12.94 -0.37
N LEU A 102 -5.00 11.83 -0.04
CA LEU A 102 -3.70 11.48 -0.61
C LEU A 102 -3.81 11.16 -2.11
N ALA A 103 -4.83 10.40 -2.54
CA ALA A 103 -5.10 10.15 -3.95
C ALA A 103 -5.35 11.46 -4.73
N ALA A 104 -6.17 12.36 -4.18
CA ALA A 104 -6.44 13.67 -4.78
C ALA A 104 -5.18 14.55 -4.86
N HIS A 105 -4.32 14.51 -3.84
CA HIS A 105 -3.04 15.23 -3.85
C HIS A 105 -2.15 14.77 -5.00
N PHE A 106 -1.97 13.46 -5.20
CA PHE A 106 -1.15 12.95 -6.29
C PHE A 106 -1.76 13.22 -7.67
N ARG A 107 -3.09 13.13 -7.80
CA ARG A 107 -3.81 13.49 -9.02
C ARG A 107 -3.59 14.95 -9.42
N THR A 108 -3.74 15.88 -8.48
CA THR A 108 -3.52 17.32 -8.72
C THR A 108 -2.04 17.65 -8.91
N GLY A 109 -1.14 16.92 -8.25
CA GLY A 109 0.30 17.02 -8.47
C GLY A 109 0.73 16.66 -9.89
N ARG A 110 0.08 15.67 -10.50
CA ARG A 110 0.30 15.26 -11.90
C ARG A 110 -0.02 16.37 -12.92
N GLU A 111 -0.93 17.28 -12.59
CA GLU A 111 -1.29 18.40 -13.46
C GLU A 111 -0.24 19.53 -13.43
N ARG A 112 0.73 19.47 -12.50
CA ARG A 112 1.81 20.46 -12.37
C ARG A 112 3.01 20.10 -13.26
N PRO A 113 3.80 21.10 -13.71
CA PRO A 113 5.03 20.87 -14.46
C PRO A 113 6.00 19.90 -13.75
N ALA A 114 6.61 18.98 -14.51
CA ALA A 114 7.51 17.94 -13.99
C ALA A 114 8.75 18.50 -13.25
N GLU A 115 9.17 19.71 -13.58
CA GLU A 115 10.26 20.45 -12.93
C GLU A 115 10.01 20.71 -11.43
N LEU A 116 8.74 20.74 -11.01
CA LEU A 116 8.33 20.99 -9.62
C LEU A 116 8.24 19.71 -8.79
N THR A 117 8.28 18.53 -9.41
CA THR A 117 8.17 17.23 -8.72
C THR A 117 9.06 16.14 -9.36
N PRO A 118 10.39 16.36 -9.38
CA PRO A 118 11.32 15.42 -9.99
C PRO A 118 11.32 14.04 -9.30
N GLY A 119 11.32 12.98 -10.10
CA GLY A 119 11.62 11.61 -9.64
C GLY A 119 10.50 10.83 -8.94
N LYS A 120 9.25 11.34 -8.92
CA LYS A 120 8.11 10.63 -8.31
C LYS A 120 7.03 10.34 -9.35
N ASP A 121 6.69 9.06 -9.53
CA ASP A 121 5.59 8.64 -10.40
C ASP A 121 4.25 8.90 -9.70
N MET A 122 3.70 10.09 -9.90
CA MET A 122 2.47 10.54 -9.24
C MET A 122 1.26 9.65 -9.55
N GLU A 123 1.22 9.05 -10.74
CA GLU A 123 0.11 8.18 -11.13
C GLU A 123 0.15 6.85 -10.35
N LEU A 124 1.34 6.30 -10.10
CA LEU A 124 1.49 5.11 -9.24
C LEU A 124 1.17 5.41 -7.77
N GLU A 125 1.58 6.58 -7.26
CA GLU A 125 1.24 6.98 -5.88
C GLU A 125 -0.27 7.22 -5.73
N GLU A 126 -0.95 7.77 -6.75
CA GLU A 126 -2.42 7.83 -6.76
C GLU A 126 -3.02 6.42 -6.71
N MET A 127 -2.55 5.49 -7.57
CA MET A 127 -3.08 4.12 -7.61
C MET A 127 -2.83 3.34 -6.33
N TYR A 128 -1.73 3.58 -5.63
CA TYR A 128 -1.48 3.03 -4.29
C TYR A 128 -2.61 3.38 -3.32
N HIS A 129 -3.03 4.65 -3.28
CA HIS A 129 -4.11 5.09 -2.40
C HIS A 129 -5.49 4.64 -2.87
N ARG A 130 -5.73 4.58 -4.19
CA ARG A 130 -6.97 4.03 -4.75
C ARG A 130 -7.12 2.54 -4.46
N LEU A 131 -6.03 1.77 -4.54
CA LEU A 131 -6.06 0.35 -4.16
C LEU A 131 -6.40 0.18 -2.67
N ALA A 132 -5.85 1.03 -1.78
CA ALA A 132 -6.21 1.02 -0.36
C ALA A 132 -7.69 1.37 -0.10
N LEU A 133 -8.34 2.12 -1.00
CA LEU A 133 -9.79 2.37 -0.99
C LEU A 133 -10.61 1.19 -1.56
N GLY A 134 -9.96 0.14 -2.07
CA GLY A 134 -10.61 -1.01 -2.69
C GLY A 134 -10.90 -0.85 -4.18
N GLU A 135 -10.43 0.23 -4.81
CA GLU A 135 -10.66 0.50 -6.23
C GLU A 135 -9.68 -0.30 -7.12
N THR A 136 -10.01 -1.56 -7.42
CA THR A 136 -9.11 -2.48 -8.15
C THR A 136 -9.11 -2.25 -9.67
N GLU A 137 -10.24 -1.85 -10.24
CA GLU A 137 -10.39 -1.67 -11.70
C GLU A 137 -9.51 -0.55 -12.28
N PRO A 138 -9.47 0.68 -11.72
CA PRO A 138 -8.61 1.74 -12.22
C PRO A 138 -7.11 1.40 -12.10
N VAL A 139 -6.76 0.65 -11.05
CA VAL A 139 -5.40 0.17 -10.81
C VAL A 139 -4.99 -0.85 -11.87
N ALA A 140 -5.87 -1.81 -12.17
CA ALA A 140 -5.65 -2.80 -13.20
C ALA A 140 -5.53 -2.17 -14.59
N ALA A 141 -6.38 -1.19 -14.90
CA ALA A 141 -6.32 -0.45 -16.16
C ALA A 141 -4.99 0.30 -16.34
N LEU A 142 -4.50 0.97 -15.29
CA LEU A 142 -3.17 1.59 -15.34
C LEU A 142 -2.07 0.54 -15.59
N LEU A 143 -2.06 -0.54 -14.80
CA LEU A 143 -1.00 -1.54 -14.88
C LEU A 143 -1.05 -2.32 -16.20
N ALA A 144 -2.22 -2.51 -16.81
CA ALA A 144 -2.35 -3.05 -18.17
C ALA A 144 -1.73 -2.14 -19.22
N ARG A 145 -1.91 -0.82 -19.08
CA ARG A 145 -1.24 0.16 -19.93
C ARG A 145 0.28 0.10 -19.73
N ARG A 146 0.76 0.14 -18.47
CA ARG A 146 2.20 0.06 -18.13
C ARG A 146 2.85 -1.26 -18.58
N PHE A 147 2.12 -2.37 -18.55
CA PHE A 147 2.59 -3.66 -19.05
C PHE A 147 2.93 -3.63 -20.55
N THR A 148 2.18 -2.84 -21.32
CA THR A 148 2.41 -2.65 -22.76
C THR A 148 3.54 -1.65 -23.02
N GLU A 149 3.64 -0.60 -22.20
CA GLU A 149 4.57 0.52 -22.40
C GLU A 149 5.99 0.27 -21.85
N ARG A 150 6.13 -0.55 -20.80
CA ARG A 150 7.37 -0.69 -20.02
C ARG A 150 7.99 -2.08 -20.11
N GLY A 151 9.28 -2.16 -19.77
CA GLY A 151 10.01 -3.42 -19.57
C GLY A 151 9.38 -4.28 -18.46
N SER A 152 9.57 -5.60 -18.50
CA SER A 152 9.02 -6.50 -17.47
C SER A 152 9.48 -6.14 -16.05
N GLU A 153 10.75 -5.79 -15.88
CA GLU A 153 11.28 -5.39 -14.57
C GLU A 153 10.61 -4.11 -14.04
N ASP A 154 10.46 -3.10 -14.91
CA ASP A 154 9.79 -1.85 -14.55
C ASP A 154 8.31 -2.10 -14.21
N PHE A 155 7.63 -2.96 -14.98
CA PHE A 155 6.26 -3.36 -14.71
C PHE A 155 6.13 -4.08 -13.37
N ILE A 156 7.04 -5.02 -13.06
CA ILE A 156 7.06 -5.72 -11.77
C ILE A 156 7.26 -4.73 -10.63
N ARG A 157 8.18 -3.76 -10.77
CA ARG A 157 8.37 -2.70 -9.76
C ARG A 157 7.12 -1.84 -9.58
N ASP A 158 6.47 -1.45 -10.67
CA ASP A 158 5.21 -0.68 -10.64
C ASP A 158 4.10 -1.47 -9.92
N LEU A 159 3.97 -2.77 -10.23
CA LEU A 159 3.01 -3.70 -9.59
C LEU A 159 3.29 -3.87 -8.10
N ASP A 160 4.54 -4.17 -7.71
CA ASP A 160 4.93 -4.38 -6.32
C ASP A 160 4.71 -3.12 -5.47
N LEU A 161 5.02 -1.95 -6.05
CA LEU A 161 4.78 -0.66 -5.40
C LEU A 161 3.29 -0.48 -5.10
N VAL A 162 2.42 -0.60 -6.10
CA VAL A 162 0.98 -0.35 -5.93
C VAL A 162 0.35 -1.40 -5.02
N THR A 163 0.68 -2.68 -5.21
CA THR A 163 0.11 -3.79 -4.44
C THR A 163 0.65 -3.89 -3.00
N SER A 164 1.63 -3.07 -2.63
CA SER A 164 2.03 -2.85 -1.23
C SER A 164 1.06 -1.95 -0.44
N ALA A 165 -0.01 -1.46 -1.08
CA ALA A 165 -1.07 -0.70 -0.44
C ALA A 165 -1.64 -1.42 0.78
N PRO A 166 -1.88 -0.71 1.90
CA PRO A 166 -2.52 -1.31 3.05
C PRO A 166 -3.98 -1.63 2.71
N ASN A 167 -4.62 -2.51 3.49
CA ASN A 167 -5.99 -2.90 3.23
C ASN A 167 -6.81 -3.11 4.52
N ARG A 168 -8.12 -2.94 4.39
CA ARG A 168 -9.14 -3.23 5.41
C ARG A 168 -9.93 -4.50 5.08
N LEU A 169 -9.32 -5.46 4.38
CA LEU A 169 -10.01 -6.70 3.99
C LEU A 169 -10.42 -7.49 5.23
N ASP A 170 -11.59 -8.13 5.17
CA ASP A 170 -12.06 -9.03 6.23
C ASP A 170 -11.16 -10.26 6.31
N LYS A 171 -10.39 -10.35 7.40
CA LYS A 171 -9.41 -11.41 7.64
C LYS A 171 -10.06 -12.75 7.96
N ALA A 172 -11.35 -12.78 8.28
CA ALA A 172 -12.11 -14.02 8.49
C ALA A 172 -12.46 -14.72 7.17
N VAL A 173 -12.46 -13.99 6.05
CA VAL A 173 -12.77 -14.55 4.73
C VAL A 173 -11.53 -15.24 4.15
N PRO A 174 -11.64 -16.51 3.70
CA PRO A 174 -10.52 -17.20 3.06
C PRO A 174 -9.93 -16.44 1.86
N PRO A 175 -8.60 -16.45 1.66
CA PRO A 175 -7.92 -15.64 0.63
C PRO A 175 -8.46 -15.84 -0.79
N LEU A 176 -8.76 -17.09 -1.17
CA LEU A 176 -9.31 -17.41 -2.48
C LEU A 176 -10.74 -16.87 -2.68
N ARG A 177 -11.54 -16.78 -1.61
CA ARG A 177 -12.88 -16.17 -1.66
C ARG A 177 -12.78 -14.65 -1.75
N LEU A 178 -11.83 -14.03 -1.04
CA LEU A 178 -11.53 -12.61 -1.20
C LEU A 178 -11.14 -12.30 -2.65
N LEU A 179 -10.22 -13.08 -3.22
CA LEU A 179 -9.82 -12.94 -4.62
C LEU A 179 -11.02 -13.01 -5.57
N ASP A 180 -11.86 -14.03 -5.43
CA ASP A 180 -13.06 -14.22 -6.26
C ASP A 180 -14.00 -13.01 -6.17
N SER A 181 -14.34 -12.58 -4.94
CA SER A 181 -15.23 -11.43 -4.73
C SER A 181 -14.70 -10.11 -5.31
N LEU A 182 -13.38 -9.89 -5.26
CA LEU A 182 -12.74 -8.63 -5.68
C LEU A 182 -12.40 -8.62 -7.17
N THR A 183 -12.58 -9.74 -7.88
CA THR A 183 -12.31 -9.86 -9.32
C THR A 183 -13.56 -10.18 -10.15
N THR A 184 -14.68 -10.51 -9.49
CA THR A 184 -16.00 -10.73 -10.08
C THR A 184 -16.64 -9.42 -10.55
N GLY A 185 -17.40 -9.46 -11.65
CA GLY A 185 -18.22 -8.32 -12.09
C GLY A 185 -17.62 -7.47 -13.20
N SER A 186 -16.62 -7.96 -13.92
CA SER A 186 -16.07 -7.29 -15.10
C SER A 186 -16.50 -8.00 -16.37
N ASP A 187 -16.95 -7.22 -17.35
CA ASP A 187 -17.30 -7.69 -18.69
C ASP A 187 -16.07 -8.02 -19.55
N THR A 188 -14.87 -7.83 -19.02
CA THR A 188 -13.61 -8.09 -19.72
C THR A 188 -13.40 -9.60 -19.90
N PRO A 189 -13.04 -10.07 -21.11
CA PRO A 189 -12.75 -11.49 -21.34
C PRO A 189 -11.72 -12.04 -20.35
N ALA A 190 -12.00 -13.21 -19.77
CA ALA A 190 -11.22 -13.77 -18.67
C ALA A 190 -9.71 -13.94 -18.93
N MET A 191 -9.31 -14.04 -20.21
CA MET A 191 -7.93 -14.22 -20.65
C MET A 191 -7.32 -12.97 -21.30
N SER A 192 -7.95 -11.80 -21.17
CA SER A 192 -7.32 -10.56 -21.61
C SER A 192 -6.16 -10.17 -20.68
N PRO A 193 -5.17 -9.38 -21.16
CA PRO A 193 -4.10 -8.85 -20.29
C PRO A 193 -4.66 -8.11 -19.07
N GLU A 194 -5.71 -7.32 -19.25
CA GLU A 194 -6.35 -6.57 -18.16
C GLU A 194 -6.99 -7.48 -17.11
N ALA A 195 -7.68 -8.55 -17.52
CA ALA A 195 -8.28 -9.50 -16.59
C ALA A 195 -7.21 -10.25 -15.78
N VAL A 196 -6.12 -10.69 -16.44
CA VAL A 196 -4.97 -11.34 -15.79
C VAL A 196 -4.28 -10.38 -14.82
N ILE A 197 -4.05 -9.13 -15.24
CA ILE A 197 -3.43 -8.10 -14.39
C ILE A 197 -4.32 -7.75 -13.19
N ARG A 198 -5.64 -7.60 -13.38
CA ARG A 198 -6.56 -7.38 -12.25
C ARG A 198 -6.47 -8.51 -11.23
N ARG A 199 -6.50 -9.76 -11.69
CA ARG A 199 -6.38 -10.94 -10.82
C ARG A 199 -5.04 -10.97 -10.11
N LEU A 200 -3.95 -10.63 -10.79
CA LEU A 200 -2.61 -10.52 -10.21
C LEU A 200 -2.54 -9.42 -9.15
N VAL A 201 -3.05 -8.22 -9.44
CA VAL A 201 -3.12 -7.09 -8.51
C VAL A 201 -3.83 -7.49 -7.22
N VAL A 202 -5.02 -8.06 -7.33
CA VAL A 202 -5.81 -8.48 -6.16
C VAL A 202 -5.10 -9.58 -5.39
N ALA A 203 -4.61 -10.63 -6.06
CA ALA A 203 -3.92 -11.73 -5.41
C ALA A 203 -2.67 -11.25 -4.66
N ARG A 204 -1.87 -10.40 -5.30
CA ARG A 204 -0.66 -9.81 -4.72
C ARG A 204 -0.97 -8.86 -3.56
N TRP A 205 -2.05 -8.08 -3.65
CA TRP A 205 -2.50 -7.17 -2.60
C TRP A 205 -2.98 -7.90 -1.34
N ILE A 206 -3.77 -8.96 -1.49
CA ILE A 206 -4.16 -9.85 -0.37
C ILE A 206 -2.90 -10.48 0.24
N TRP A 207 -1.98 -10.97 -0.60
CA TRP A 207 -0.74 -11.60 -0.17
C TRP A 207 0.24 -10.65 0.54
N SER A 208 0.24 -9.35 0.19
CA SER A 208 1.07 -8.32 0.84
C SER A 208 0.79 -8.17 2.33
N ASP A 209 -0.43 -8.50 2.77
CA ASP A 209 -0.79 -8.50 4.18
C ASP A 209 -0.69 -9.92 4.76
N PRO A 210 0.29 -10.18 5.67
CA PRO A 210 0.47 -11.49 6.28
C PRO A 210 -0.76 -12.01 7.02
N LEU A 211 -1.68 -11.13 7.46
CA LEU A 211 -2.91 -11.52 8.13
C LEU A 211 -4.03 -11.88 7.16
N SER A 212 -3.95 -11.44 5.91
CA SER A 212 -4.92 -11.75 4.86
C SER A 212 -4.64 -13.06 4.14
N ASP A 213 -3.38 -13.48 4.03
CA ASP A 213 -2.99 -14.80 3.50
C ASP A 213 -1.88 -15.45 4.34
N PRO A 214 -2.17 -15.80 5.61
CA PRO A 214 -1.15 -16.37 6.51
C PRO A 214 -0.62 -17.72 6.01
N GLY A 215 -1.44 -18.44 5.25
CA GLY A 215 -1.09 -19.70 4.64
C GLY A 215 -0.37 -19.58 3.30
N ARG A 216 -0.10 -18.37 2.78
CA ARG A 216 0.50 -18.14 1.46
C ARG A 216 -0.19 -18.92 0.33
N ARG A 217 -1.52 -19.09 0.45
CA ARG A 217 -2.35 -19.89 -0.46
C ARG A 217 -2.46 -19.27 -1.85
N LEU A 218 -2.20 -17.97 -1.97
CA LEU A 218 -2.25 -17.26 -3.24
C LEU A 218 -0.96 -17.37 -4.08
N ASN A 219 0.11 -17.98 -3.57
CA ASN A 219 1.36 -18.17 -4.30
C ASN A 219 1.17 -18.81 -5.68
N ALA A 220 0.42 -19.92 -5.76
CA ALA A 220 0.15 -20.61 -7.02
C ALA A 220 -0.67 -19.76 -7.99
N VAL A 221 -1.58 -18.93 -7.48
CA VAL A 221 -2.35 -17.99 -8.29
C VAL A 221 -1.45 -16.88 -8.84
N ILE A 222 -0.61 -16.28 -8.00
CA ILE A 222 0.32 -15.22 -8.40
C ILE A 222 1.29 -15.77 -9.46
N ALA A 223 1.91 -16.93 -9.21
CA ALA A 223 2.81 -17.58 -10.15
C ALA A 223 2.13 -17.86 -11.50
N GLY A 224 0.92 -18.43 -11.47
CA GLY A 224 0.16 -18.69 -12.68
C GLY A 224 -0.13 -17.41 -13.47
N ASN A 225 -0.50 -16.31 -12.82
CA ASN A 225 -0.74 -15.05 -13.55
C ASN A 225 0.55 -14.51 -14.18
N TYR A 226 1.70 -14.63 -13.53
CA TYR A 226 2.98 -14.28 -14.16
C TYR A 226 3.31 -15.14 -15.39
N ASP A 227 3.04 -16.44 -15.37
CA ASP A 227 3.20 -17.29 -16.57
C ASP A 227 2.31 -16.81 -17.72
N HIS A 228 1.06 -16.46 -17.43
CA HIS A 228 0.13 -15.93 -18.43
C HIS A 228 0.62 -14.61 -19.02
N LEU A 229 1.15 -13.70 -18.18
CA LEU A 229 1.76 -12.45 -18.64
C LEU A 229 2.99 -12.70 -19.50
N ALA A 230 3.86 -13.65 -19.11
CA ALA A 230 5.02 -14.02 -19.89
C ALA A 230 4.63 -14.56 -21.28
N ALA A 231 3.59 -15.38 -21.35
CA ALA A 231 3.06 -15.91 -22.61
C ALA A 231 2.45 -14.84 -23.53
N MET A 232 1.93 -13.74 -22.97
CA MET A 232 1.36 -12.62 -23.73
C MET A 232 2.43 -11.62 -24.25
N ARG A 233 3.67 -11.70 -23.74
CA ARG A 233 4.74 -10.76 -24.09
C ARG A 233 5.62 -11.31 -25.20
N SER A 234 6.00 -10.46 -26.17
CA SER A 234 6.84 -10.87 -27.31
C SER A 234 8.33 -10.91 -27.00
N SER A 235 8.79 -10.23 -25.93
CA SER A 235 10.20 -10.15 -25.52
C SER A 235 10.32 -9.88 -24.03
N GLY A 236 11.52 -9.94 -23.44
CA GLY A 236 11.76 -9.63 -22.02
C GLY A 236 10.93 -10.47 -21.05
N ILE A 237 10.69 -11.74 -21.38
CA ILE A 237 9.83 -12.66 -20.61
C ILE A 237 10.50 -13.22 -19.36
N VAL A 238 11.84 -13.23 -19.31
CA VAL A 238 12.63 -13.86 -18.24
C VAL A 238 12.25 -13.33 -16.85
N PRO A 239 12.18 -12.01 -16.58
CA PRO A 239 11.79 -11.51 -15.25
C PRO A 239 10.41 -11.96 -14.78
N LEU A 240 9.45 -12.18 -15.70
CA LEU A 240 8.11 -12.65 -15.35
C LEU A 240 8.15 -14.14 -14.96
N TYR A 241 8.93 -14.97 -15.67
CA TYR A 241 9.12 -16.36 -15.29
C TYR A 241 9.88 -16.51 -13.97
N ASP A 242 10.90 -15.68 -13.72
CA ASP A 242 11.64 -15.68 -12.47
C ASP A 242 10.72 -15.37 -11.28
N GLU A 243 9.84 -14.38 -11.42
CA GLU A 243 8.80 -14.10 -10.43
C GLU A 243 7.87 -15.30 -10.23
N ALA A 244 7.41 -15.95 -11.31
CA ALA A 244 6.57 -17.14 -11.19
C ALA A 244 7.27 -18.27 -10.42
N VAL A 245 8.56 -18.51 -10.67
CA VAL A 245 9.38 -19.49 -9.93
C VAL A 245 9.50 -19.10 -8.46
N ARG A 246 9.81 -17.83 -8.18
CA ARG A 246 9.93 -17.30 -6.80
C ARG A 246 8.69 -17.57 -5.97
N TYR A 247 7.49 -17.34 -6.49
CA TYR A 247 6.26 -17.61 -5.75
C TYR A 247 5.98 -19.10 -5.56
N ARG A 248 6.37 -19.96 -6.51
CA ARG A 248 6.24 -21.43 -6.34
C ARG A 248 7.14 -21.95 -5.21
N GLN A 249 8.33 -21.37 -5.06
CA GLN A 249 9.37 -21.83 -4.12
C GLN A 249 9.34 -21.15 -2.74
N TRP A 250 8.48 -20.16 -2.52
CA TRP A 250 8.44 -19.29 -1.33
C TRP A 250 8.38 -19.99 0.06
N ARG A 251 8.22 -21.31 0.14
CA ARG A 251 8.20 -22.07 1.41
C ARG A 251 9.13 -23.28 1.41
N ASP A 252 9.90 -23.47 0.35
CA ASP A 252 10.92 -24.51 0.25
C ASP A 252 12.31 -23.98 0.69
N GLU A 253 12.38 -22.71 1.10
CA GLU A 253 13.50 -22.03 1.77
C GLU A 253 13.13 -21.66 3.22
#